data_AF-A0A376MSQ8-F1
#
_entry.id   AF-A0A376MSQ8-F1
#
_cell.length_a   1.000
_cell.length_b   1.000
_cell.length_c   1.000
_cell.angle_alpha   90.00
_cell.angle_beta   90.00
_cell.angle_gamma   90.00
#
_symmetry.space_group_name_H-M   'P 1'
#
loop_
_entity.id
_entity.type
_entity.pdbx_description
1 polymer ?
#
loop_
_entity_poly.entity_id
_entity_poly.type
_entity_poly.pdbx_seq_one_letter_code
_entity_poly.pdbx_strand_id
1 'polypeptide(L)'
;MKLQVLPLSQEAFSAYGDVIETQQRDFFHINNGLVERYHDLALVEILEQDRTLISINRAQPANLPLTIHETRTSSAGHSGLYPDER
;
A
#
# COMPACT_ATOMS: atom_id res chain seq x y z
N MET A 1 1.16 -26.35 -0.95
CA MET A 1 0.64 -25.78 -2.21
C MET A 1 1.67 -24.80 -2.76
N LYS A 2 1.79 -24.64 -4.09
CA LYS A 2 2.61 -23.56 -4.66
C LYS A 2 1.75 -22.30 -4.77
N LEU A 3 2.25 -21.17 -4.30
CA LEU A 3 1.60 -19.87 -4.48
C LEU A 3 2.29 -19.14 -5.65
N GLN A 4 1.51 -18.77 -6.67
CA GLN A 4 2.01 -18.03 -7.82
C GLN A 4 1.99 -16.54 -7.51
N VAL A 5 3.12 -15.87 -7.72
CA VAL A 5 3.19 -14.40 -7.67
C VAL A 5 2.71 -13.85 -9.01
N LEU A 6 1.75 -12.93 -8.97
CA LEU A 6 1.16 -12.28 -10.13
C LEU A 6 1.45 -10.77 -10.08
N PRO A 7 1.42 -10.06 -11.23
CA PRO A 7 1.50 -8.60 -11.24
C PRO A 7 0.43 -7.95 -10.36
N LEU A 8 0.80 -6.91 -9.62
CA LEU A 8 -0.13 -6.12 -8.83
C LEU A 8 -0.90 -5.15 -9.74
N SER A 9 -2.22 -5.08 -9.58
CA SER A 9 -3.07 -4.04 -10.16
C SER A 9 -4.19 -3.69 -9.19
N GLN A 10 -4.74 -2.48 -9.29
CA GLN A 10 -5.87 -2.08 -8.46
C GLN A 10 -7.06 -3.03 -8.62
N GLU A 11 -7.37 -3.48 -9.84
CA GLU A 11 -8.52 -4.35 -10.09
C GLU A 11 -8.37 -5.69 -9.36
N ALA A 12 -7.20 -6.33 -9.50
CA ALA A 12 -6.91 -7.61 -8.87
C ALA A 12 -6.80 -7.51 -7.34
N PHE A 13 -6.44 -6.33 -6.80
CA PHE A 13 -6.21 -6.11 -5.38
C PHE A 13 -7.41 -5.51 -4.63
N SER A 14 -8.43 -5.03 -5.33
CA SER A 14 -9.59 -4.28 -4.78
C SER A 14 -10.32 -4.96 -3.61
N ALA A 15 -10.31 -6.29 -3.53
CA ALA A 15 -10.92 -7.04 -2.43
C ALA A 15 -10.07 -7.02 -1.14
N TYR A 16 -8.80 -6.64 -1.22
CA TYR A 16 -7.83 -6.63 -0.11
C TYR A 16 -7.46 -5.21 0.34
N GLY A 17 -7.67 -4.20 -0.50
CA GLY A 17 -7.40 -2.80 -0.22
C GLY A 17 -7.06 -2.01 -1.49
N ASP A 18 -6.29 -0.95 -1.31
CA ASP A 18 -5.91 -0.01 -2.37
C ASP A 18 -4.44 -0.15 -2.78
N VAL A 19 -4.18 0.05 -4.07
CA VAL A 19 -2.84 0.17 -4.66
C VAL A 19 -2.51 1.66 -4.79
N ILE A 20 -1.48 2.11 -4.07
CA ILE A 20 -1.00 3.49 -4.14
C ILE A 20 -0.04 3.62 -5.33
N GLU A 21 -0.55 4.16 -6.44
CA GLU A 21 0.19 4.35 -7.69
C GLU A 21 -0.33 5.56 -8.48
N THR A 22 0.40 5.98 -9.51
CA THR A 22 -0.01 7.08 -10.41
C THR A 22 -0.51 6.60 -11.78
N GLN A 23 -0.18 5.36 -12.16
CA GLN A 23 -0.54 4.79 -13.45
C GLN A 23 -2.06 4.61 -13.55
N GLN A 24 -2.67 5.17 -14.61
CA GLN A 24 -4.12 5.08 -14.84
C GLN A 24 -4.99 5.61 -13.68
N ARG A 25 -4.49 6.60 -12.93
CA ARG A 25 -5.24 7.27 -11.86
C ARG A 25 -5.62 8.69 -12.23
N ASP A 26 -6.79 9.10 -11.75
CA ASP A 26 -7.25 10.46 -11.87
C ASP A 26 -6.34 11.41 -11.08
N PHE A 27 -6.08 12.57 -11.68
CA PHE A 27 -5.35 13.65 -11.05
C PHE A 27 -5.95 14.99 -11.44
N PHE A 28 -5.59 16.01 -10.68
CA PHE A 28 -5.82 17.39 -11.08
C PHE A 28 -4.55 18.20 -10.87
N HIS A 29 -4.40 19.25 -11.66
CA HIS A 29 -3.27 20.15 -11.51
C HIS A 29 -3.45 21.08 -10.31
N ILE A 30 -2.37 21.26 -9.55
CA ILE A 30 -2.22 22.31 -8.54
C ILE A 30 -1.00 23.18 -8.90
N ASN A 31 -0.77 24.27 -8.16
CA ASN A 31 0.35 25.19 -8.37
C ASN A 31 0.46 25.66 -9.84
N ASN A 32 -0.63 26.19 -10.39
CA ASN A 32 -0.68 26.74 -11.75
C ASN A 32 -0.28 25.74 -12.85
N GLY A 33 -0.59 24.45 -12.68
CA GLY A 33 -0.25 23.42 -13.68
C GLY A 33 1.09 22.72 -13.42
N LEU A 34 1.87 23.16 -12.44
CA LEU A 34 3.22 22.66 -12.21
C LEU A 34 3.27 21.32 -11.44
N VAL A 35 2.17 20.94 -10.79
CA VAL A 35 2.11 19.70 -10.00
C VAL A 35 0.84 18.94 -10.36
N GLU A 36 0.99 17.66 -10.65
CA GLU A 36 -0.11 16.70 -10.76
C GLU A 36 -0.39 16.11 -9.38
N ARG A 37 -1.61 16.32 -8.86
CA ARG A 37 -2.05 15.73 -7.61
C ARG A 37 -2.92 14.51 -7.88
N TYR A 38 -2.34 13.34 -7.73
CA TYR A 38 -3.06 12.08 -7.61
C TYR A 38 -3.67 12.03 -6.21
N HIS A 39 -4.99 12.04 -6.15
CA HIS A 39 -5.74 12.19 -4.92
C HIS A 39 -6.48 10.90 -4.60
N ASP A 40 -6.84 10.74 -3.32
CA ASP A 40 -7.70 9.65 -2.85
C ASP A 40 -7.20 8.25 -3.25
N LEU A 41 -5.87 8.06 -3.21
CA LEU A 41 -5.25 6.78 -3.58
C LEU A 41 -5.43 5.68 -2.54
N ALA A 42 -5.78 6.04 -1.30
CA ALA A 42 -6.10 5.11 -0.22
C ALA A 42 -6.82 5.85 0.92
N LEU A 43 -7.73 5.14 1.61
CA LEU A 43 -8.38 5.62 2.84
C LEU A 43 -7.71 5.02 4.09
N VAL A 44 -7.24 5.88 4.98
CA VAL A 44 -6.68 5.44 6.27
C VAL A 44 -7.79 5.38 7.31
N GLU A 45 -8.17 4.16 7.72
CA GLU A 45 -9.16 3.92 8.79
C GLU A 45 -8.46 3.30 10.00
N ILE A 46 -8.69 3.88 11.18
CA ILE A 46 -8.10 3.45 12.46
C ILE A 46 -9.19 3.47 13.52
N LEU A 47 -9.33 2.37 14.26
CA LEU A 47 -10.42 2.16 15.22
C LEU A 47 -9.96 2.28 16.68
N GLU A 48 -8.81 1.69 17.02
CA GLU A 48 -8.39 1.50 18.42
C GLU A 48 -7.20 2.37 18.84
N GLN A 49 -6.68 3.22 17.95
CA GLN A 49 -5.58 4.13 18.27
C GLN A 49 -6.06 5.58 18.27
N ASP A 50 -5.60 6.35 19.24
CA ASP A 50 -5.94 7.76 19.39
C ASP A 50 -5.46 8.63 18.22
N ARG A 51 -4.50 8.13 17.42
CA ARG A 51 -3.81 8.90 16.38
C ARG A 51 -3.35 8.03 15.21
N THR A 52 -3.46 8.58 14.01
CA THR A 52 -2.77 8.07 12.82
C THR A 52 -1.27 8.27 12.93
N LEU A 53 -0.51 7.20 12.69
CA LEU A 53 0.95 7.19 12.78
C LEU A 53 1.58 7.02 11.40
N ILE A 54 2.71 7.70 11.17
CA ILE A 54 3.58 7.52 10.01
C ILE A 54 4.94 7.06 10.55
N SER A 55 5.46 5.96 9.99
CA SER A 55 6.70 5.34 10.45
C SER A 55 7.52 4.82 9.28
N ILE A 56 8.82 4.64 9.48
CA ILE A 56 9.71 3.96 8.54
C ILE A 56 10.05 2.59 9.12
N ASN A 57 9.72 1.54 8.37
CA ASN A 57 10.08 0.17 8.72
C ASN A 57 11.23 -0.27 7.81
N ARG A 58 12.37 -0.66 8.39
CA ARG A 58 13.52 -1.18 7.64
C ARG A 58 13.56 -2.69 7.74
N ALA A 59 13.15 -3.36 6.66
CA ALA A 59 13.18 -4.82 6.56
C ALA A 59 14.48 -5.32 5.92
N GLN A 60 14.88 -6.55 6.24
CA GLN A 60 15.94 -7.27 5.54
C GLN A 60 15.36 -8.01 4.31
N PRO A 61 16.11 -8.17 3.21
CA PRO A 61 15.67 -9.00 2.09
C PRO A 61 15.39 -10.45 2.51
N ALA A 62 14.34 -11.05 1.95
CA ALA A 62 14.05 -12.47 2.16
C ALA A 62 14.90 -13.36 1.25
N ASN A 63 15.31 -14.53 1.75
CA ASN A 63 15.98 -15.55 0.94
C ASN A 63 14.97 -16.35 0.11
N LEU A 64 15.36 -16.74 -1.10
CA LEU A 64 14.56 -17.59 -1.98
C LEU A 64 15.08 -19.03 -1.98
N PRO A 65 14.19 -20.05 -2.07
CA PRO A 65 12.73 -19.95 -2.14
C PRO A 65 12.09 -19.56 -0.80
N LEU A 66 11.07 -18.70 -0.85
CA LEU A 66 10.32 -18.28 0.33
C LEU A 66 9.15 -19.23 0.61
N THR A 67 9.10 -19.77 1.83
CA THR A 67 7.94 -20.55 2.32
C THR A 67 7.19 -19.71 3.35
N ILE A 68 5.88 -19.56 3.16
CA ILE A 68 5.00 -18.82 4.07
C ILE A 68 4.18 -19.82 4.87
N HIS A 69 4.16 -19.67 6.19
CA HIS A 69 3.41 -20.52 7.12
C HIS A 69 2.28 -19.77 7.84
N GLU A 70 2.38 -18.45 7.95
CA GLU A 70 1.48 -17.62 8.74
C GLU A 70 1.17 -16.31 8.02
N THR A 71 0.00 -15.76 8.32
CA THR A 71 -0.47 -14.46 7.87
C THR A 71 -1.11 -13.73 9.04
N ARG A 72 -1.02 -12.40 9.08
CA ARG A 72 -1.60 -11.59 10.15
C ARG A 72 -2.64 -10.62 9.58
N THR A 73 -3.70 -10.38 10.35
CA THR A 73 -4.66 -9.29 10.14
C THR A 73 -4.64 -8.34 11.33
N SER A 74 -5.13 -7.12 11.14
CA SER A 74 -5.30 -6.11 12.18
C SER A 74 -6.77 -5.72 12.25
N SER A 75 -7.41 -5.96 13.40
CA SER A 75 -8.74 -5.41 13.68
C SER A 75 -8.70 -3.92 14.03
N ALA A 76 -7.51 -3.39 14.36
CA ALA A 76 -7.35 -2.02 14.86
C ALA A 76 -7.36 -0.95 13.76
N GLY A 77 -7.30 -1.34 12.48
CA GLY A 77 -7.29 -0.42 11.34
C GLY A 77 -6.40 -0.86 10.18
N HIS A 78 -6.38 -0.03 9.14
CA HIS A 78 -5.60 -0.22 7.92
C HIS A 78 -4.10 0.05 8.12
N SER A 79 -3.28 -0.67 7.38
CA SER A 79 -1.85 -0.42 7.23
C SER A 79 -1.50 -0.23 5.76
N GLY A 80 -0.86 0.89 5.42
CA GLY A 80 -0.27 1.12 4.10
C GLY A 80 1.24 0.99 4.12
N LEU A 81 1.83 0.41 3.07
CA LEU A 81 3.28 0.35 2.86
C LEU A 81 3.62 1.02 1.53
N TYR A 82 4.58 1.94 1.57
CA TYR A 82 5.14 2.58 0.39
C TYR A 82 6.66 2.41 0.43
N PRO A 83 7.29 1.90 -0.64
CA PRO A 83 8.74 1.69 -0.65
C PRO A 83 9.48 3.04 -0.64
N ASP A 84 10.50 3.15 0.20
CA ASP A 84 11.48 4.24 0.16
C ASP A 84 12.81 3.64 -0.30
N GLU A 85 13.32 4.09 -1.45
CA GLU A 85 14.56 3.60 -2.05
C GLU A 85 15.79 4.48 -1.73
N ARG A 86 15.65 5.40 -0.77
CA ARG A 86 16.74 6.27 -0.31
C ARG A 86 17.76 5.57 0.59
#